data_AF-A0A959JFX9-F1
#
_entry.id   AF-A0A959JFX9-F1
#
_cell.length_a   1.000
_cell.length_b   1.000
_cell.length_c   1.000
_cell.angle_alpha   90.00
_cell.angle_beta   90.00
_cell.angle_gamma   90.00
#
_symmetry.space_group_name_H-M   'P 1'
#
loop_
_entity.id
_entity.type
_entity.pdbx_description
1 polymer ?
#
loop_
_entity_poly.entity_id
_entity_poly.type
_entity_poly.pdbx_seq_one_letter_code
_entity_poly.pdbx_strand_id
1 'polypeptide(L)'
;MNAEITDKISALFELRRIPWLLRLTNCSDEERQSYYQRLISLQFHIYGLDKYLEQTWDPDPDILNQLWESCIDQLSLLEINHEEARALLHSFHIYLQRELAIRKGKTPELLTIRSFYWHKSCDVKLMRTLIYDRFSAITKEIPRQAWIAFDYLTEIVDDLEDLEEDTHIINGNRLLFALRNRPISQVRQEYLDFTTWIEQRSKPDRKNWPARMIDEFEEHLFQVRRALKQVILPGQ
;
A
#
# COMPACT_ATOMS: atom_id res chain seq x y z
N MET A 1 -12.35 3.43 17.87
CA MET A 1 -11.36 2.60 17.16
C MET A 1 -10.60 1.76 18.17
N ASN A 2 -10.22 0.54 17.81
CA ASN A 2 -9.30 -0.28 18.61
C ASN A 2 -7.90 0.36 18.56
N ALA A 3 -7.29 0.64 19.72
CA ALA A 3 -6.00 1.32 19.82
C ALA A 3 -4.89 0.57 19.05
N GLU A 4 -4.88 -0.76 19.11
CA GLU A 4 -3.87 -1.59 18.43
C GLU A 4 -3.92 -1.42 16.90
N ILE A 5 -5.12 -1.36 16.32
CA ILE A 5 -5.30 -1.14 14.88
C ILE A 5 -4.88 0.29 14.50
N THR A 6 -5.21 1.28 15.32
CA THR A 6 -4.78 2.67 15.09
C THR A 6 -3.26 2.80 15.15
N ASP A 7 -2.58 2.07 16.03
CA ASP A 7 -1.12 2.05 16.11
C ASP A 7 -0.49 1.38 14.87
N LYS A 8 -1.04 0.24 14.42
CA LYS A 8 -0.64 -0.40 13.15
C LYS A 8 -0.80 0.57 11.96
N ILE A 9 -1.93 1.24 11.85
CA ILE A 9 -2.19 2.24 10.79
C ILE A 9 -1.19 3.39 10.86
N SER A 10 -0.87 3.87 12.06
CA SER A 10 0.09 4.96 12.26
C SER A 10 1.50 4.55 11.85
N ALA A 11 1.93 3.33 12.20
CA ALA A 11 3.21 2.77 11.77
C ALA A 11 3.28 2.65 10.23
N LEU A 12 2.22 2.13 9.61
CA LEU A 12 2.11 2.02 8.16
C LEU A 12 2.14 3.40 7.47
N PHE A 13 1.47 4.41 8.06
CA PHE A 13 1.50 5.78 7.56
C PHE A 13 2.88 6.43 7.70
N GLU A 14 3.62 6.13 8.76
CA GLU A 14 5.01 6.58 8.92
C GLU A 14 5.95 5.91 7.90
N LEU A 15 5.82 4.60 7.68
CA LEU A 15 6.54 3.87 6.63
C LEU A 15 6.26 4.50 5.26
N ARG A 16 5.00 4.81 4.97
CA ARG A 16 4.55 5.42 3.70
C ARG A 16 4.74 6.95 3.62
N ARG A 17 5.29 7.57 4.67
CA ARG A 17 5.57 9.01 4.76
C ARG A 17 4.35 9.92 4.60
N ILE A 18 3.17 9.45 4.98
CA ILE A 18 1.95 10.26 4.98
C ILE A 18 2.07 11.50 5.90
N PRO A 19 2.58 11.38 7.15
CA PRO A 19 2.76 12.55 8.03
C PRO A 19 3.78 13.55 7.48
N TRP A 20 4.85 13.07 6.85
CA TRP A 20 5.85 13.96 6.23
C TRP A 20 5.28 14.70 5.03
N LEU A 21 4.55 14.02 4.15
CA LEU A 21 3.86 14.64 3.03
C LEU A 21 2.91 15.76 3.52
N LEU A 22 2.12 15.50 4.55
CA LEU A 22 1.24 16.52 5.14
C LEU A 22 1.99 17.74 5.70
N ARG A 23 3.22 17.58 6.22
CA ARG A 23 4.05 18.70 6.69
C ARG A 23 4.54 19.61 5.56
N LEU A 24 4.54 19.16 4.31
CA LEU A 24 4.89 19.98 3.14
C LEU A 24 3.71 20.83 2.64
N THR A 25 2.53 20.66 3.24
CA THR A 25 1.36 21.47 2.89
C THR A 25 1.42 22.82 3.61
N ASN A 26 0.80 23.85 3.03
CA ASN A 26 0.72 25.19 3.62
C ASN A 26 -0.45 25.36 4.60
N CYS A 27 -1.01 24.27 5.13
CA CYS A 27 -2.15 24.34 6.06
C CYS A 27 -1.70 24.55 7.52
N SER A 28 -2.64 24.99 8.36
CA SER A 28 -2.40 25.13 9.80
C SER A 28 -2.15 23.77 10.45
N ASP A 29 -1.47 23.75 11.61
CA ASP A 29 -1.26 22.51 12.37
C ASP A 29 -2.58 21.84 12.77
N GLU A 30 -3.61 22.63 13.08
CA GLU A 30 -4.96 22.15 13.40
C GLU A 30 -5.63 21.48 12.20
N GLU A 31 -5.61 22.12 11.02
CA GLU A 31 -6.17 21.52 9.80
C GLU A 31 -5.42 20.24 9.43
N ARG A 32 -4.08 20.26 9.52
CA ARG A 32 -3.23 19.10 9.25
C ARG A 32 -3.57 17.93 10.16
N GLN A 33 -3.68 18.17 11.47
CA GLN A 33 -3.99 17.14 12.45
C GLN A 33 -5.41 16.60 12.24
N SER A 34 -6.39 17.47 12.02
CA SER A 34 -7.76 17.06 11.70
C SER A 34 -7.81 16.20 10.44
N TYR A 35 -7.13 16.60 9.37
CA TYR A 35 -7.10 15.84 8.12
C TYR A 35 -6.39 14.50 8.30
N TYR A 36 -5.27 14.46 9.03
CA TYR A 36 -4.55 13.23 9.35
C TYR A 36 -5.44 12.22 10.08
N GLN A 37 -6.21 12.66 11.08
CA GLN A 37 -7.17 11.78 11.79
C GLN A 37 -8.27 11.24 10.88
N ARG A 38 -8.75 12.03 9.91
CA ARG A 38 -9.70 11.55 8.91
C ARG A 38 -9.10 10.49 7.99
N LEU A 39 -7.83 10.64 7.59
CA LEU A 39 -7.11 9.62 6.82
C LEU A 39 -6.93 8.31 7.62
N ILE A 40 -6.60 8.40 8.92
CA ILE A 40 -6.54 7.24 9.81
C ILE A 40 -7.90 6.54 9.88
N SER A 41 -8.98 7.32 10.04
CA SER A 41 -10.34 6.78 10.06
C SER A 41 -10.65 6.04 8.75
N LEU A 42 -10.37 6.64 7.59
CA LEU A 42 -10.53 5.97 6.30
C LEU A 42 -9.73 4.66 6.21
N GLN A 43 -8.44 4.67 6.59
CA GLN A 43 -7.61 3.46 6.58
C GLN A 43 -8.15 2.39 7.54
N PHE A 44 -8.72 2.78 8.68
CA PHE A 44 -9.36 1.84 9.60
C PHE A 44 -10.51 1.08 8.95
N HIS A 45 -11.34 1.76 8.16
CA HIS A 45 -12.44 1.13 7.43
C HIS A 45 -11.94 0.25 6.28
N ILE A 46 -10.89 0.67 5.56
CA ILE A 46 -10.20 -0.17 4.56
C ILE A 46 -9.65 -1.44 5.20
N TYR A 47 -8.99 -1.33 6.36
CA TYR A 47 -8.45 -2.48 7.10
C TYR A 47 -9.55 -3.43 7.59
N GLY A 48 -10.74 -2.90 7.90
CA GLY A 48 -11.91 -3.72 8.22
C GLY A 48 -12.38 -4.57 7.03
N LEU A 49 -12.35 -4.01 5.82
CA LEU A 49 -12.65 -4.74 4.58
C LEU A 49 -11.62 -5.84 4.31
N ASP A 50 -10.34 -5.48 4.40
CA ASP A 50 -9.21 -6.38 4.18
C ASP A 50 -9.23 -7.56 5.14
N LYS A 51 -9.28 -7.28 6.45
CA LYS A 51 -9.36 -8.29 7.51
C LYS A 51 -10.56 -9.22 7.35
N TYR A 52 -11.72 -8.70 6.92
CA TYR A 52 -12.88 -9.55 6.68
C TYR A 52 -12.62 -10.57 5.57
N LEU A 53 -11.93 -10.17 4.50
CA LEU A 53 -11.49 -11.10 3.47
C LEU A 53 -10.42 -12.06 3.97
N GLU A 54 -9.41 -11.60 4.70
CA GLU A 54 -8.34 -12.48 5.17
C GLU A 54 -8.85 -13.62 6.06
N GLN A 55 -9.95 -13.38 6.79
CA GLN A 55 -10.51 -14.30 7.78
C GLN A 55 -11.70 -15.13 7.27
N THR A 56 -12.30 -14.77 6.13
CA THR A 56 -13.55 -15.38 5.66
C THR A 56 -13.36 -16.09 4.33
N TRP A 57 -13.45 -17.42 4.33
CA TRP A 57 -13.29 -18.20 3.10
C TRP A 57 -14.40 -17.94 2.06
N ASP A 58 -15.65 -17.79 2.52
CA ASP A 58 -16.82 -17.49 1.68
C ASP A 58 -17.48 -16.18 2.14
N PRO A 59 -16.98 -15.01 1.68
CA PRO A 59 -17.46 -13.71 2.13
C PRO A 59 -18.92 -13.47 1.73
N ASP A 60 -19.72 -12.97 2.68
CA ASP A 60 -21.10 -12.56 2.45
C ASP A 60 -21.12 -11.26 1.61
N PRO A 61 -21.78 -11.25 0.45
CA PRO A 61 -21.90 -10.05 -0.39
C PRO A 61 -22.51 -8.84 0.32
N ASP A 62 -23.47 -9.06 1.23
CA ASP A 62 -24.14 -7.97 1.96
C ASP A 62 -23.19 -7.34 2.98
N ILE A 63 -22.37 -8.15 3.66
CA ILE A 63 -21.34 -7.65 4.58
C ILE A 63 -20.24 -6.90 3.80
N LEU A 64 -19.80 -7.45 2.67
CA LEU A 64 -18.84 -6.75 1.80
C LEU A 64 -19.36 -5.40 1.34
N ASN A 65 -20.62 -5.34 0.93
CA ASN A 65 -21.25 -4.09 0.51
C ASN A 65 -21.35 -3.08 1.66
N GLN A 66 -21.67 -3.53 2.88
CA GLN A 66 -21.69 -2.66 4.06
C GLN A 66 -20.29 -2.10 4.38
N LEU A 67 -19.25 -2.93 4.37
CA LEU A 67 -17.87 -2.49 4.60
C LEU A 67 -17.41 -1.51 3.50
N TRP A 68 -17.83 -1.75 2.26
CA TRP A 68 -17.55 -0.87 1.14
C TRP A 68 -18.23 0.50 1.25
N GLU A 69 -19.54 0.53 1.51
CA GLU A 69 -20.27 1.78 1.72
C GLU A 69 -19.71 2.53 2.94
N SER A 70 -19.26 1.82 3.97
CA SER A 70 -18.57 2.45 5.10
C SER A 70 -17.27 3.17 4.68
N CYS A 71 -16.53 2.70 3.68
CA CYS A 71 -15.38 3.41 3.13
C CYS A 71 -15.81 4.67 2.36
N ILE A 72 -16.92 4.59 1.61
CA ILE A 72 -17.51 5.73 0.88
C ILE A 72 -17.97 6.82 1.87
N ASP A 73 -18.61 6.44 2.97
CA ASP A 73 -19.05 7.38 4.01
C ASP A 73 -17.86 8.12 4.64
N GLN A 74 -16.73 7.44 4.86
CA GLN A 74 -15.50 8.10 5.33
C GLN A 74 -14.93 9.10 4.32
N LEU A 75 -15.01 8.80 3.03
CA LEU A 75 -14.59 9.73 1.98
C LEU A 75 -15.47 11.00 1.95
N SER A 76 -16.75 10.89 2.32
CA SER A 76 -17.63 12.06 2.48
C SER A 76 -17.15 13.00 3.60
N LEU A 77 -16.55 12.48 4.67
CA LEU A 77 -15.93 13.30 5.73
C LEU A 77 -14.66 14.03 5.24
N LEU A 78 -14.09 13.59 4.12
CA LEU A 78 -12.98 14.22 3.40
C LEU A 78 -13.49 15.12 2.25
N GLU A 79 -14.78 15.46 2.24
CA GLU A 79 -15.43 16.33 1.25
C GLU A 79 -15.45 15.75 -0.17
N ILE A 80 -15.36 14.42 -0.29
CA ILE A 80 -15.50 13.71 -1.56
C ILE A 80 -16.93 13.20 -1.70
N ASN A 81 -17.60 13.52 -2.80
CA ASN A 81 -18.96 13.03 -3.03
C ASN A 81 -18.98 11.52 -3.37
N HIS A 82 -20.14 10.87 -3.25
CA HIS A 82 -20.25 9.41 -3.43
C HIS A 82 -19.87 8.93 -4.84
N GLU A 83 -20.10 9.73 -5.88
CA GLU A 83 -19.74 9.36 -7.26
C GLU A 83 -18.22 9.35 -7.44
N GLU A 84 -17.56 10.43 -7.00
CA GLU A 84 -16.09 10.54 -6.98
C GLU A 84 -15.46 9.49 -6.07
N ALA A 85 -16.05 9.21 -4.90
CA ALA A 85 -15.59 8.19 -3.97
C ALA A 85 -15.55 6.80 -4.65
N ARG A 86 -16.60 6.43 -5.40
CA ARG A 86 -16.64 5.17 -6.15
C ARG A 86 -15.55 5.12 -7.23
N ALA A 87 -15.28 6.23 -7.91
CA ALA A 87 -14.21 6.31 -8.89
C ALA A 87 -12.82 6.14 -8.25
N LEU A 88 -12.57 6.82 -7.13
CA LEU A 88 -11.32 6.72 -6.37
C LEU A 88 -11.07 5.30 -5.84
N LEU A 89 -12.13 4.63 -5.36
CA LEU A 89 -12.06 3.27 -4.85
C LEU A 89 -12.00 2.19 -5.95
N HIS A 90 -12.11 2.54 -7.24
CA HIS A 90 -12.09 1.55 -8.32
C HIS A 90 -10.82 0.66 -8.31
N SER A 91 -9.66 1.24 -8.00
CA SER A 91 -8.40 0.46 -7.92
C SER A 91 -8.41 -0.54 -6.77
N PHE A 92 -9.05 -0.20 -5.64
CA PHE A 92 -9.28 -1.14 -4.55
C PHE A 92 -10.20 -2.27 -4.97
N HIS A 93 -11.29 -1.97 -5.67
CA HIS A 93 -12.19 -3.00 -6.15
C HIS A 93 -11.44 -4.00 -7.04
N ILE A 94 -10.55 -3.54 -7.92
CA ILE A 94 -9.71 -4.45 -8.73
C ILE A 94 -8.80 -5.32 -7.85
N TYR A 95 -8.17 -4.74 -6.82
CA TYR A 95 -7.33 -5.49 -5.90
C TYR A 95 -8.13 -6.54 -5.11
N LEU A 96 -9.26 -6.13 -4.53
CA LEU A 96 -10.20 -6.98 -3.79
C LEU A 96 -10.66 -8.20 -4.60
N GLN A 97 -11.05 -7.98 -5.86
CA GLN A 97 -11.47 -9.07 -6.75
C GLN A 97 -10.37 -10.10 -7.00
N ARG A 98 -9.09 -9.70 -6.91
CA ARG A 98 -7.96 -10.63 -7.04
C ARG A 98 -7.78 -11.45 -5.77
N GLU A 99 -7.94 -10.85 -4.60
CA GLU A 99 -7.89 -11.60 -3.34
C GLU A 99 -9.03 -12.60 -3.23
N LEU A 100 -10.23 -12.23 -3.70
CA LEU A 100 -11.34 -13.18 -3.84
C LEU A 100 -11.00 -14.31 -4.82
N ALA A 101 -10.27 -14.03 -5.90
CA ALA A 101 -9.88 -15.03 -6.89
C ALA A 101 -8.90 -16.08 -6.34
N ILE A 102 -8.16 -15.79 -5.26
CA ILE A 102 -7.27 -16.76 -4.59
C ILE A 102 -8.05 -17.99 -4.12
N ARG A 103 -9.26 -17.80 -3.60
CA ARG A 103 -10.18 -18.89 -3.18
C ARG A 103 -10.57 -19.82 -4.33
N LYS A 104 -10.49 -19.32 -5.57
CA LYS A 104 -10.75 -20.05 -6.82
C LYS A 104 -9.47 -20.63 -7.42
N GLY A 105 -8.37 -20.68 -6.65
CA GLY A 105 -7.08 -21.20 -7.08
C GLY A 105 -6.31 -20.26 -8.02
N LYS A 106 -6.68 -18.98 -8.12
CA LYS A 106 -5.93 -18.01 -8.93
C LYS A 106 -4.80 -17.43 -8.09
N THR A 107 -3.56 -17.75 -8.44
CA THR A 107 -2.36 -17.23 -7.77
C THR A 107 -2.10 -15.76 -8.12
N PRO A 108 -1.62 -14.93 -7.16
CA PRO A 108 -1.09 -13.60 -7.44
C PRO A 108 0.02 -13.57 -8.51
N GLU A 109 0.70 -14.69 -8.72
CA GLU A 109 1.77 -14.83 -9.73
C GLU A 109 1.28 -14.80 -11.18
N LEU A 110 -0.04 -14.84 -11.43
CA LEU A 110 -0.61 -14.62 -12.77
C LEU A 110 -0.32 -13.21 -13.31
N LEU A 111 0.04 -12.28 -12.42
CA LEU A 111 0.41 -10.92 -12.75
C LEU A 111 1.92 -10.76 -12.77
N THR A 112 2.37 -9.87 -13.64
CA THR A 112 3.73 -9.33 -13.52
C THR A 112 3.89 -8.68 -12.15
N ILE A 113 5.08 -8.81 -11.55
CA ILE A 113 5.40 -8.23 -10.24
C ILE A 113 5.01 -6.74 -10.16
N ARG A 114 5.26 -5.98 -11.24
CA ARG A 114 4.87 -4.57 -11.35
C ARG A 114 3.36 -4.38 -11.30
N SER A 115 2.60 -5.17 -12.05
CA SER A 115 1.14 -5.04 -12.04
C SER A 115 0.57 -5.43 -10.67
N PHE A 116 1.12 -6.45 -10.03
CA PHE A 116 0.73 -6.83 -8.68
C PHE A 116 0.91 -5.66 -7.69
N TYR A 117 2.13 -5.13 -7.54
CA TYR A 117 2.40 -4.03 -6.60
C TYR A 117 1.73 -2.70 -6.99
N TRP A 118 1.40 -2.49 -8.27
CA TRP A 118 0.56 -1.37 -8.67
C TRP A 118 -0.84 -1.47 -8.09
N HIS A 119 -1.43 -2.66 -8.03
CA HIS A 119 -2.75 -2.80 -7.45
C HIS A 119 -2.70 -2.93 -5.93
N LYS A 120 -1.67 -3.57 -5.36
CA LYS A 120 -1.51 -3.68 -3.90
C LYS A 120 -1.37 -2.30 -3.23
N SER A 121 -0.57 -1.40 -3.80
CA SER A 121 -0.41 0.00 -3.35
C SER A 121 -1.65 0.91 -3.55
N CYS A 122 -2.84 0.37 -3.79
CA CYS A 122 -4.03 1.18 -4.07
C CYS A 122 -4.43 2.09 -2.91
N ASP A 123 -4.18 1.68 -1.68
CA ASP A 123 -4.52 2.42 -0.47
C ASP A 123 -3.63 3.63 -0.22
N VAL A 124 -2.31 3.44 -0.25
CA VAL A 124 -1.36 4.55 -0.15
C VAL A 124 -1.55 5.55 -1.30
N LYS A 125 -1.85 5.06 -2.51
CA LYS A 125 -2.15 5.93 -3.66
C LYS A 125 -3.44 6.73 -3.47
N LEU A 126 -4.45 6.15 -2.82
CA LEU A 126 -5.66 6.89 -2.44
C LEU A 126 -5.32 7.97 -1.43
N MET A 127 -4.60 7.64 -0.36
CA MET A 127 -4.20 8.63 0.65
C MET A 127 -3.43 9.78 0.03
N ARG A 128 -2.48 9.50 -0.86
CA ARG A 128 -1.74 10.53 -1.60
C ARG A 128 -2.67 11.33 -2.50
N THR A 129 -3.58 10.69 -3.23
CA THR A 129 -4.53 11.38 -4.09
C THR A 129 -5.36 12.40 -3.30
N LEU A 130 -5.94 11.97 -2.18
CA LEU A 130 -6.70 12.83 -1.27
C LEU A 130 -5.88 14.00 -0.75
N ILE A 131 -4.62 13.77 -0.36
CA ILE A 131 -3.73 14.85 0.12
C ILE A 131 -3.44 15.86 -0.98
N TYR A 132 -3.12 15.41 -2.19
CA TYR A 132 -2.81 16.31 -3.31
C TYR A 132 -4.03 17.07 -3.81
N ASP A 133 -5.20 16.44 -3.81
CA ASP A 133 -6.44 17.08 -4.25
C ASP A 133 -6.86 18.18 -3.26
N ARG A 134 -6.69 17.93 -1.95
CA ARG A 134 -6.93 18.93 -0.90
C ARG A 134 -5.87 20.05 -0.87
N PHE A 135 -4.59 19.69 -0.97
CA PHE A 135 -3.46 20.60 -0.76
C PHE A 135 -2.59 20.74 -2.00
N SER A 136 -3.17 21.24 -3.10
CA SER A 136 -2.54 21.30 -4.43
C SER A 136 -1.16 21.97 -4.48
N ALA A 137 -0.86 22.89 -3.55
CA ALA A 137 0.44 23.55 -3.41
C ALA A 137 1.61 22.55 -3.27
N ILE A 138 1.37 21.37 -2.70
CA ILE A 138 2.38 20.33 -2.50
C ILE A 138 2.99 19.81 -3.81
N THR A 139 2.27 19.94 -4.92
CA THR A 139 2.75 19.54 -6.25
C THR A 139 4.00 20.31 -6.66
N LYS A 140 4.21 21.50 -6.11
CA LYS A 140 5.42 22.31 -6.33
C LYS A 140 6.63 21.77 -5.59
N GLU A 141 6.41 21.13 -4.43
CA GLU A 141 7.46 20.52 -3.62
C GLU A 141 7.83 19.13 -4.14
N ILE A 142 6.81 18.34 -4.50
CA ILE A 142 6.99 16.99 -4.99
C ILE A 142 5.84 16.58 -5.92
N PRO A 143 6.10 16.15 -7.17
CA PRO A 143 5.05 15.68 -8.07
C PRO A 143 4.48 14.34 -7.60
N ARG A 144 3.18 14.11 -7.80
CA ARG A 144 2.49 12.87 -7.37
C ARG A 144 3.19 11.60 -7.88
N GLN A 145 3.73 11.65 -9.11
CA GLN A 145 4.40 10.53 -9.76
C GLN A 145 5.72 10.14 -9.10
N ALA A 146 6.37 11.04 -8.34
CA ALA A 146 7.59 10.72 -7.59
C ALA A 146 7.36 9.61 -6.57
N TRP A 147 6.12 9.51 -6.05
CA TRP A 147 5.77 8.54 -5.02
C TRP A 147 5.64 7.11 -5.51
N ILE A 148 5.41 6.88 -6.81
CA ILE A 148 5.13 5.54 -7.34
C ILE A 148 6.26 4.56 -7.01
N ALA A 149 7.51 4.99 -7.14
CA ALA A 149 8.67 4.17 -6.83
C ALA A 149 8.78 3.89 -5.33
N PHE A 150 8.42 4.86 -4.50
CA PHE A 150 8.41 4.75 -3.05
C PHE A 150 7.31 3.77 -2.59
N ASP A 151 6.10 3.94 -3.12
CA ASP A 151 4.94 3.07 -2.83
C ASP A 151 5.25 1.61 -3.16
N TYR A 152 5.87 1.33 -4.32
CA TYR A 152 6.30 -0.03 -4.63
C TYR A 152 7.28 -0.60 -3.62
N LEU A 153 8.27 0.18 -3.16
CA LEU A 153 9.24 -0.31 -2.19
C LEU A 153 8.60 -0.58 -0.84
N THR A 154 7.75 0.33 -0.36
CA THR A 154 7.10 0.14 0.95
C THR A 154 6.15 -1.05 0.94
N GLU A 155 5.45 -1.33 -0.16
CA GLU A 155 4.62 -2.54 -0.27
C GLU A 155 5.47 -3.83 -0.29
N ILE A 156 6.68 -3.79 -0.84
CA ILE A 156 7.60 -4.94 -0.78
C ILE A 156 8.16 -5.12 0.64
N VAL A 157 8.43 -4.02 1.36
CA VAL A 157 8.84 -4.08 2.77
C VAL A 157 7.74 -4.72 3.61
N ASP A 158 6.51 -4.27 3.45
CA ASP A 158 5.32 -4.82 4.12
C ASP A 158 5.18 -6.34 3.87
N ASP A 159 5.19 -6.77 2.59
CA ASP A 159 5.16 -8.19 2.20
C ASP A 159 6.32 -9.03 2.80
N LEU A 160 7.48 -8.41 3.06
CA LEU A 160 8.64 -9.10 3.63
C LEU A 160 8.53 -9.22 5.16
N GLU A 161 7.97 -8.22 5.82
CA GLU A 161 7.75 -8.18 7.26
C GLU A 161 6.61 -9.13 7.67
N ASP A 162 5.59 -9.26 6.82
CA ASP A 162 4.39 -10.05 7.11
C ASP A 162 4.47 -11.52 6.65
N LEU A 163 5.63 -12.00 6.17
CA LEU A 163 5.79 -13.37 5.66
C LEU A 163 5.33 -14.47 6.63
N GLU A 164 5.50 -14.28 7.93
CA GLU A 164 5.04 -15.24 8.95
C GLU A 164 3.52 -15.12 9.19
N GLU A 165 3.02 -13.90 9.39
CA GLU A 165 1.58 -13.60 9.59
C GLU A 165 0.74 -14.13 8.42
N ASP A 166 1.19 -13.89 7.19
CA ASP A 166 0.52 -14.27 5.94
C ASP A 166 0.42 -15.78 5.71
N THR A 167 1.17 -16.59 6.47
CA THR A 167 1.06 -18.05 6.36
C THR A 167 -0.23 -18.60 6.98
N HIS A 168 -0.90 -17.82 7.83
CA HIS A 168 -2.04 -18.24 8.63
C HIS A 168 -3.39 -17.65 8.18
N ILE A 169 -3.38 -16.80 7.16
CA ILE A 169 -4.56 -16.07 6.66
C ILE A 169 -4.71 -16.17 5.14
N ILE A 170 -5.87 -15.76 4.60
CA ILE A 170 -6.11 -15.70 3.16
C ILE A 170 -5.58 -14.35 2.62
N ASN A 171 -4.27 -14.22 2.48
CA ASN A 171 -3.63 -12.98 2.02
C ASN A 171 -3.07 -13.10 0.59
N GLY A 172 -3.05 -11.98 -0.13
CA GLY A 172 -2.53 -11.85 -1.50
C GLY A 172 -1.01 -11.79 -1.66
N ASN A 173 -0.20 -11.98 -0.62
CA ASN A 173 1.27 -11.81 -0.63
C ASN A 173 1.95 -12.61 -1.75
N ARG A 174 2.28 -11.93 -2.85
CA ARG A 174 2.85 -12.56 -4.04
C ARG A 174 4.23 -13.18 -3.75
N LEU A 175 5.01 -12.59 -2.84
CA LEU A 175 6.32 -13.11 -2.49
C LEU A 175 6.18 -14.48 -1.84
N LEU A 176 5.26 -14.61 -0.88
CA LEU A 176 4.98 -15.87 -0.21
C LEU A 176 4.51 -16.95 -1.19
N PHE A 177 3.59 -16.63 -2.10
CA PHE A 177 3.17 -17.56 -3.16
C PHE A 177 4.34 -17.98 -4.05
N ALA A 178 5.16 -17.02 -4.49
CA ALA A 178 6.30 -17.28 -5.34
C ALA A 178 7.33 -18.20 -4.67
N LEU A 179 7.64 -17.96 -3.39
CA LEU A 179 8.57 -18.76 -2.62
C LEU A 179 8.07 -20.20 -2.42
N ARG A 180 6.75 -20.42 -2.35
CA ARG A 180 6.15 -21.76 -2.27
C ARG A 180 6.21 -22.53 -3.60
N ASN A 181 6.12 -21.82 -4.73
CA ASN A 181 5.92 -22.44 -6.05
C ASN A 181 7.21 -22.55 -6.89
N ARG A 182 8.23 -21.75 -6.60
CA ARG A 182 9.45 -21.63 -7.42
C ARG A 182 10.72 -21.72 -6.57
N PRO A 183 11.88 -22.08 -7.14
CA PRO A 183 13.15 -22.05 -6.42
C PRO A 183 13.44 -20.66 -5.85
N ILE A 184 13.88 -20.59 -4.58
CA ILE A 184 14.19 -19.33 -3.88
C ILE A 184 15.14 -18.44 -4.70
N SER A 185 16.13 -19.02 -5.37
CA SER A 185 17.07 -18.28 -6.22
C SER A 185 16.39 -17.53 -7.36
N GLN A 186 15.38 -18.14 -7.99
CA GLN A 186 14.61 -17.52 -9.07
C GLN A 186 13.72 -16.40 -8.55
N VAL A 187 13.02 -16.63 -7.43
CA VAL A 187 12.15 -15.61 -6.80
C VAL A 187 12.97 -14.42 -6.34
N ARG A 188 14.10 -14.69 -5.65
CA ARG A 188 15.05 -13.66 -5.22
C ARG A 188 15.53 -12.82 -6.42
N GLN A 189 15.92 -13.46 -7.52
CA GLN A 189 16.37 -12.73 -8.69
C GLN A 189 15.26 -11.87 -9.30
N GLU A 190 14.03 -12.38 -9.42
CA GLU A 190 12.87 -11.63 -9.93
C GLU A 190 12.62 -10.34 -9.11
N TYR A 191 12.68 -10.43 -7.78
CA TYR A 191 12.50 -9.29 -6.89
C TYR A 191 13.70 -8.33 -6.91
N LEU A 192 14.94 -8.83 -7.00
CA LEU A 192 16.13 -8.00 -7.17
C LEU A 192 16.12 -7.23 -8.51
N ASP A 193 15.68 -7.88 -9.59
CA ASP A 193 15.50 -7.26 -10.90
C ASP A 193 14.41 -6.17 -10.83
N PHE A 194 13.32 -6.44 -10.13
CA PHE A 194 12.26 -5.45 -9.94
C PHE A 194 12.73 -4.24 -9.12
N THR A 195 13.43 -4.43 -8.01
CA THR A 195 13.99 -3.31 -7.23
C THR A 195 14.99 -2.49 -8.04
N THR A 196 15.78 -3.14 -8.91
CA THR A 196 16.68 -2.47 -9.85
C THR A 196 15.90 -1.67 -10.89
N TRP A 197 14.80 -2.20 -11.39
CA TRP A 197 13.88 -1.46 -12.28
C TRP A 197 13.28 -0.23 -11.58
N ILE A 198 12.82 -0.35 -10.33
CA ILE A 198 12.31 0.78 -9.52
C ILE A 198 13.39 1.85 -9.37
N GLU A 199 14.62 1.42 -9.04
CA GLU A 199 15.76 2.31 -8.88
C GLU A 199 16.05 3.09 -10.18
N GLN A 200 16.15 2.38 -11.31
CA GLN A 200 16.42 3.00 -12.61
C GLN A 200 15.30 3.93 -13.05
N ARG A 201 14.03 3.57 -12.80
CA ARG A 201 12.88 4.36 -13.23
C ARG A 201 12.71 5.66 -12.44
N SER A 202 13.16 5.68 -11.19
CA SER A 202 13.11 6.87 -10.32
C SER A 202 14.27 7.84 -10.57
N LYS A 203 15.44 7.38 -11.05
CA LYS A 203 16.64 8.22 -11.27
C LYS A 203 16.39 9.56 -12.00
N PRO A 204 15.61 9.62 -13.11
CA PRO A 204 15.38 10.88 -13.81
C PRO A 204 14.68 11.94 -12.96
N ASP A 205 13.83 11.50 -12.04
CA ASP A 205 12.97 12.35 -11.22
C ASP A 205 13.64 12.72 -9.89
N ARG A 206 14.57 11.90 -9.38
CA ARG A 206 15.25 12.08 -8.08
C ARG A 206 15.96 13.41 -7.91
N LYS A 207 16.46 14.01 -9.00
CA LYS A 207 17.11 15.33 -8.94
C LYS A 207 16.19 16.44 -8.42
N ASN A 208 14.87 16.22 -8.49
CA ASN A 208 13.85 17.16 -8.04
C ASN A 208 13.21 16.71 -6.71
N TRP A 209 13.68 15.62 -6.11
CA TRP A 209 13.12 15.13 -4.85
C TRP A 209 13.78 15.87 -3.69
N PRO A 210 13.04 16.14 -2.60
CA PRO A 210 13.64 16.60 -1.36
C PRO A 210 14.70 15.58 -0.88
N ALA A 211 15.84 16.07 -0.39
CA ALA A 211 16.97 15.22 0.03
C ALA A 211 16.55 14.10 0.99
N ARG A 212 15.67 14.42 1.96
CA ARG A 212 15.10 13.45 2.89
C ARG A 212 14.40 12.28 2.20
N MET A 213 13.63 12.53 1.12
CA MET A 213 12.97 11.46 0.38
C MET A 213 13.98 10.57 -0.34
N ILE A 214 15.08 11.14 -0.84
CA ILE A 214 16.15 10.37 -1.48
C ILE A 214 16.79 9.44 -0.45
N ASP A 215 17.18 9.96 0.71
CA ASP A 215 17.83 9.18 1.77
C ASP A 215 16.95 8.01 2.22
N GLU A 216 15.68 8.28 2.47
CA GLU A 216 14.70 7.26 2.89
C GLU A 216 14.41 6.24 1.78
N PHE A 217 14.33 6.67 0.53
CA PHE A 217 14.18 5.77 -0.61
C PHE A 217 15.38 4.82 -0.73
N GLU A 218 16.61 5.33 -0.59
CA GLU A 218 17.83 4.52 -0.63
C GLU A 218 17.89 3.56 0.56
N GLU A 219 17.46 3.99 1.75
CA GLU A 219 17.38 3.14 2.92
C GLU A 219 16.40 1.98 2.72
N HIS A 220 15.17 2.23 2.25
CA HIS A 220 14.20 1.17 1.95
C HIS A 220 14.70 0.24 0.84
N LEU A 221 15.30 0.79 -0.22
CA LEU A 221 15.89 0.00 -1.30
C LEU A 221 16.99 -0.93 -0.76
N PHE A 222 17.85 -0.43 0.12
CA PHE A 222 18.89 -1.21 0.78
C PHE A 222 18.29 -2.30 1.67
N GLN A 223 17.31 -1.96 2.51
CA GLN A 223 16.62 -2.89 3.42
C GLN A 223 15.96 -4.03 2.63
N VAL A 224 15.18 -3.72 1.59
CA VAL A 224 14.55 -4.74 0.73
C VAL A 224 15.59 -5.64 0.10
N ARG A 225 16.65 -5.08 -0.52
CA ARG A 225 17.70 -5.88 -1.16
C ARG A 225 18.47 -6.74 -0.16
N ARG A 226 18.65 -6.27 1.06
CA ARG A 226 19.27 -7.03 2.15
C ARG A 226 18.36 -8.17 2.60
N ALA A 227 17.09 -7.88 2.87
CA ALA A 227 16.09 -8.86 3.27
C ALA A 227 15.97 -9.97 2.21
N LEU A 228 15.82 -9.62 0.93
CA LEU A 228 15.73 -10.58 -0.18
C LEU A 228 16.94 -11.54 -0.27
N LYS A 229 18.14 -11.06 0.08
CA LYS A 229 19.35 -11.92 0.15
C LYS A 229 19.31 -12.89 1.33
N GLN A 230 18.64 -12.49 2.40
CA GLN A 230 18.48 -13.26 3.64
C GLN A 230 17.21 -14.13 3.65
N VAL A 231 16.28 -13.94 2.71
CA VAL A 231 15.09 -14.78 2.58
C VAL A 231 15.51 -16.25 2.47
N ILE A 232 15.11 -17.00 3.48
CA ILE A 232 15.16 -18.45 3.63
C ILE A 232 13.70 -18.87 3.89
N LEU A 233 13.24 -19.96 3.29
CA LEU A 233 11.89 -20.47 3.57
C LEU A 233 11.83 -20.96 5.03
N PRO A 234 10.77 -20.65 5.79
CA PRO A 234 10.51 -21.33 7.06
C PRO A 234 10.41 -22.85 6.81
N GLY A 235 11.33 -23.63 7.40
CA GLY A 235 11.34 -25.09 7.28
C GLY A 235 12.30 -25.69 6.24
N GLN A 236 13.25 -24.91 5.71
CA GLN A 236 14.43 -25.42 4.99
C GLN A 236 15.73 -25.20 5.78
#